data_AF-A0A521I8X9-F1
#
_entry.id   AF-A0A521I8X9-F1
#
_cell.length_a   1.000
_cell.length_b   1.000
_cell.length_c   1.000
_cell.angle_alpha   90.00
_cell.angle_beta   90.00
_cell.angle_gamma   90.00
#
_symmetry.space_group_name_H-M   'P 1'
#
loop_
_entity.id
_entity.type
_entity.pdbx_description
1 polymer ?
#
loop_
_entity_poly.entity_id
_entity_poly.type
_entity_poly.pdbx_seq_one_letter_code
_entity_poly.pdbx_strand_id
1 'polypeptide(L)'
;MSMPSLERINVNFPRPVLDDLRRLVPAKRRSEVIARATARELRRLKVASLFENLARNPAWQAEQYPHLSDGMAIDNFVAQLRASGTYTSASIAATAPTRRKARRE
;
A
#
# COMPACT_ATOMS: atom_id res chain seq x y z
N MET A 1 5.04 -19.69 16.67
CA MET A 1 5.34 -18.57 15.74
C MET A 1 6.61 -17.89 16.23
N SER A 2 7.70 -17.96 15.46
CA SER A 2 8.96 -17.32 15.85
C SER A 2 8.81 -15.80 15.80
N MET A 3 9.17 -15.10 16.87
CA MET A 3 9.25 -13.64 16.86
C MET A 3 10.34 -13.23 15.86
N PRO A 4 10.07 -12.28 14.95
CA PRO A 4 11.09 -11.83 14.02
C PRO A 4 12.31 -11.32 14.80
N SER A 5 13.50 -11.74 14.39
CA SER A 5 14.75 -11.29 15.00
C SER A 5 14.88 -9.77 14.83
N LEU A 6 15.11 -9.06 15.93
CA LEU A 6 15.36 -7.62 15.91
C LEU A 6 16.84 -7.37 15.62
N GLU A 7 17.12 -6.73 14.49
CA GLU A 7 18.46 -6.24 14.16
C GLU A 7 18.61 -4.77 14.58
N ARG A 8 19.72 -4.44 15.24
CA ARG A 8 20.04 -3.07 15.64
C ARG A 8 20.85 -2.39 14.55
N ILE A 9 20.32 -1.27 14.06
CA ILE A 9 21.02 -0.38 13.12
C ILE A 9 21.27 0.98 13.76
N ASN A 10 22.40 1.61 13.40
CA ASN A 10 22.68 3.00 13.77
C ASN A 10 22.43 3.87 12.54
N VAL A 11 21.56 4.88 12.68
CA VAL A 11 21.19 5.80 11.61
C VAL A 11 21.24 7.23 12.11
N ASN A 12 21.68 8.14 11.26
CA ASN A 12 21.73 9.57 11.57
C ASN A 12 20.37 10.20 11.28
N PHE A 13 19.82 10.89 12.27
CA PHE A 13 18.58 11.67 12.11
C PHE A 13 18.91 13.16 12.06
N PRO A 14 18.24 13.93 11.18
CA PRO A 14 18.25 15.37 11.28
C PRO A 14 17.75 15.79 12.67
N ARG A 15 18.49 16.69 13.32
CA ARG A 15 18.17 17.23 14.64
C ARG A 15 16.70 17.69 14.80
N PRO A 16 16.11 18.49 13.88
CA PRO A 16 14.72 18.94 14.05
C PRO A 16 13.72 17.78 14.08
N VAL A 17 13.91 16.76 13.23
CA VAL A 17 13.03 15.58 13.17
C VAL A 17 13.12 14.77 14.46
N LEU A 18 14.33 14.65 15.02
CA LEU A 18 14.55 13.93 16.27
C LEU A 18 13.91 14.67 17.46
N ASP A 19 13.97 15.99 17.48
CA ASP A 19 13.37 16.82 18.54
C ASP A 19 11.84 16.73 18.50
N ASP A 20 11.23 16.75 17.31
CA ASP A 20 9.79 16.51 17.14
C ASP A 20 9.39 15.11 17.59
N LEU A 21 10.17 14.09 17.21
CA LEU A 21 9.92 12.72 17.65
C LEU A 21 10.00 12.59 19.17
N ARG A 22 10.93 13.30 19.82
CA ARG A 22 11.07 13.29 21.28
C ARG A 22 9.92 13.98 21.98
N ARG A 23 9.42 15.09 21.42
CA ARG A 23 8.31 15.88 21.93
C ARG A 23 6.97 15.16 21.79
N LEU A 24 6.74 14.49 20.66
CA LEU A 24 5.44 13.92 20.31
C LEU A 24 5.30 12.43 20.69
N VAL A 25 6.41 11.68 20.79
CA VAL A 25 6.38 10.23 20.99
C VAL A 25 7.08 9.81 22.29
N PRO A 26 6.40 9.06 23.18
CA PRO A 26 7.01 8.50 24.37
C PRO A 26 8.21 7.61 24.04
N ALA A 27 9.25 7.65 24.88
CA ALA A 27 10.52 6.96 24.63
C ALA A 27 10.37 5.48 24.22
N LYS A 28 9.49 4.73 24.90
CA LYS A 28 9.25 3.30 24.65
C LYS A 28 8.59 2.99 23.30
N ARG A 29 8.00 3.99 22.62
CA ARG A 29 7.27 3.82 21.34
C ARG A 29 8.01 4.43 20.14
N ARG A 30 9.14 5.09 20.35
CA ARG A 30 9.88 5.75 19.26
C ARG A 30 10.37 4.75 18.22
N SER A 31 10.87 3.59 18.65
CA SER A 31 11.29 2.50 17.76
C SER A 31 10.12 1.98 16.91
N GLU A 32 8.95 1.79 17.53
CA GLU A 32 7.71 1.38 16.84
C GLU A 32 7.30 2.40 15.76
N VAL A 33 7.34 3.69 16.08
CA VAL A 33 6.99 4.76 15.15
C VAL A 33 7.97 4.82 13.98
N ILE A 34 9.28 4.74 14.24
CA ILE A 34 10.30 4.72 13.19
C ILE A 34 10.10 3.50 12.30
N ALA A 35 9.96 2.30 12.87
CA ALA A 35 9.75 1.07 12.12
C ALA A 35 8.50 1.14 11.24
N ARG A 36 7.39 1.67 11.77
CA ARG A 36 6.15 1.84 11.00
C ARG A 36 6.29 2.84 9.86
N ALA A 37 6.95 3.97 10.11
CA ALA A 37 7.19 4.99 9.09
C ALA A 37 8.09 4.44 7.97
N THR A 38 9.18 3.77 8.33
CA THR A 38 10.09 3.12 7.37
C THR A 38 9.39 2.02 6.58
N ALA A 39 8.60 1.16 7.23
CA ALA A 39 7.86 0.11 6.53
C ALA A 39 6.86 0.68 5.51
N ARG A 40 6.19 1.79 5.85
CA ARG A 40 5.29 2.48 4.92
C ARG A 40 6.05 3.02 3.71
N GLU A 41 7.19 3.65 3.93
CA GLU A 41 7.96 4.24 2.85
C GLU A 41 8.60 3.16 1.95
N LEU A 42 9.13 2.09 2.54
CA LEU A 42 9.66 0.96 1.79
C LEU A 42 8.59 0.29 0.91
N ARG A 43 7.32 0.23 1.36
CA ARG A 43 6.23 -0.27 0.50
C ARG A 43 6.03 0.63 -0.72
N ARG A 44 6.09 1.95 -0.56
CA ARG A 44 5.97 2.90 -1.68
C ARG A 44 7.13 2.74 -2.66
N LEU A 45 8.35 2.67 -2.15
CA LEU A 45 9.54 2.47 -2.98
C LEU A 45 9.53 1.13 -3.72
N LYS A 46 9.06 0.05 -3.08
CA LYS A 46 8.89 -1.25 -3.75
C LYS A 46 7.92 -1.17 -4.92
N VAL A 47 6.79 -0.49 -4.74
CA VAL A 47 5.80 -0.30 -5.82
C VAL A 47 6.37 0.58 -6.93
N ALA A 48 7.04 1.68 -6.59
CA ALA A 48 7.68 2.54 -7.58
C ALA A 48 8.73 1.76 -8.40
N SER A 49 9.60 1.00 -7.74
CA SER A 49 10.59 0.16 -8.39
C SER A 49 9.95 -0.90 -9.29
N LEU A 50 8.82 -1.47 -8.88
CA LEU A 50 8.07 -2.43 -9.68
C LEU A 50 7.56 -1.76 -10.96
N PHE A 51 7.00 -0.56 -10.88
CA PHE A 51 6.56 0.17 -12.08
C PHE A 51 7.71 0.52 -13.02
N GLU A 52 8.85 0.98 -12.49
CA GLU A 52 10.04 1.22 -13.32
C GLU A 52 10.54 -0.05 -14.01
N ASN A 53 10.50 -1.19 -13.30
CA ASN A 53 10.90 -2.47 -13.85
C ASN A 53 9.92 -2.95 -14.92
N LEU A 54 8.62 -2.76 -14.73
CA LEU A 54 7.61 -3.08 -15.75
C LEU A 54 7.71 -2.17 -16.97
N ALA A 55 8.14 -0.92 -16.81
CA ALA A 55 8.39 -0.04 -17.95
C ALA A 55 9.58 -0.52 -18.80
N ARG A 56 10.61 -1.11 -18.17
CA ARG A 56 11.77 -1.68 -18.86
C ARG A 56 11.52 -3.08 -19.42
N ASN A 57 10.87 -3.92 -18.63
CA ASN A 57 10.53 -5.30 -18.94
C ASN A 57 9.01 -5.48 -18.76
N PRO A 58 8.22 -5.21 -19.81
CA PRO A 58 6.77 -5.28 -19.72
C PRO A 58 6.32 -6.70 -19.35
N ALA A 59 5.36 -6.78 -18.43
CA ALA A 59 4.82 -8.06 -17.95
C ALA A 59 4.08 -8.84 -19.04
N TRP A 60 3.64 -8.17 -20.10
CA TRP A 60 2.97 -8.76 -21.26
C TRP A 60 3.41 -8.07 -22.54
N GLN A 61 3.39 -8.81 -23.64
CA GLN A 61 3.67 -8.26 -24.96
C GLN A 61 2.39 -7.68 -25.55
N ALA A 62 2.46 -6.45 -26.07
CA ALA A 62 1.30 -5.76 -26.66
C ALA A 62 0.69 -6.54 -27.84
N GLU A 63 1.53 -7.25 -28.60
CA GLU A 63 1.14 -8.10 -29.73
C GLU A 63 0.22 -9.26 -29.31
N GLN A 64 0.44 -9.82 -28.12
CA GLN A 64 -0.35 -10.93 -27.59
C GLN A 64 -1.65 -10.44 -26.91
N TYR A 65 -1.67 -9.19 -26.44
CA TYR A 65 -2.79 -8.61 -25.69
C TYR A 65 -3.15 -7.23 -26.24
N PRO A 66 -3.74 -7.14 -27.46
CA PRO A 66 -4.07 -5.86 -28.09
C PRO A 66 -5.12 -5.06 -27.30
N HIS A 67 -5.96 -5.74 -26.50
CA HIS A 67 -6.93 -5.12 -25.60
C HIS A 67 -6.29 -4.44 -24.37
N LEU A 68 -4.98 -4.61 -24.15
CA LEU A 68 -4.21 -3.95 -23.11
C LEU A 68 -3.16 -2.97 -23.68
N SER A 69 -3.29 -2.61 -24.96
CA SER A 69 -2.30 -1.78 -25.66
C SER A 69 -2.32 -0.31 -25.25
N ASP A 70 -3.51 0.25 -25.04
CA ASP A 70 -3.70 1.64 -24.61
C ASP A 70 -4.89 1.79 -23.66
N GLY A 71 -5.05 2.99 -23.09
CA GLY A 71 -6.11 3.27 -22.11
C GLY A 71 -7.52 3.05 -22.67
N MET A 72 -7.77 3.39 -23.94
CA MET A 72 -9.10 3.23 -24.55
C MET A 72 -9.43 1.75 -24.81
N ALA A 73 -8.46 0.97 -25.26
CA ALA A 73 -8.61 -0.47 -25.46
C ALA A 73 -8.89 -1.18 -24.13
N ILE A 74 -8.18 -0.78 -23.06
CA ILE A 74 -8.41 -1.27 -21.71
C ILE A 74 -9.82 -0.93 -21.24
N ASP A 75 -10.26 0.32 -21.39
CA ASP A 75 -11.60 0.75 -20.95
C ASP A 75 -12.71 0.01 -21.69
N ASN A 76 -12.57 -0.16 -23.00
CA ASN A 76 -13.51 -0.92 -23.82
C ASN A 76 -13.56 -2.40 -23.42
N PHE A 77 -12.40 -3.02 -23.19
CA PHE A 77 -12.31 -4.40 -22.74
C PHE A 77 -12.94 -4.60 -21.35
N VAL A 78 -12.67 -3.69 -20.40
CA VAL A 78 -13.28 -3.72 -19.07
C VAL A 78 -14.79 -3.52 -19.15
N ALA A 79 -15.29 -2.64 -20.02
CA ALA A 79 -16.72 -2.45 -20.25
C ALA A 79 -17.38 -3.72 -20.80
N GLN A 80 -16.74 -4.39 -21.77
CA GLN A 80 -17.20 -5.67 -22.31
C GLN A 80 -17.22 -6.77 -21.23
N LEU A 81 -16.19 -6.88 -20.39
CA LEU A 81 -16.14 -7.84 -19.28
C LEU A 81 -17.25 -7.62 -18.24
N ARG A 82 -17.62 -6.36 -17.97
CA ARG A 82 -18.74 -6.03 -17.07
C ARG A 82 -20.08 -6.37 -17.72
N ALA A 83 -20.23 -6.12 -19.02
CA ALA A 83 -21.45 -6.42 -19.76
C ALA A 83 -21.66 -7.92 -19.98
N SER A 84 -20.59 -8.71 -20.12
CA SER A 84 -20.66 -10.15 -20.33
C SER A 84 -21.06 -10.95 -19.09
N GLY A 85 -21.24 -10.29 -17.94
CA GLY A 85 -21.67 -10.92 -16.68
C GLY A 85 -20.66 -11.90 -16.08
N THR A 86 -19.49 -12.05 -16.70
CA THR A 86 -18.41 -12.95 -16.26
C THR A 86 -17.62 -12.35 -15.09
N TYR A 87 -17.73 -11.04 -14.89
CA TYR A 87 -17.13 -10.33 -13.76
C TYR A 87 -18.15 -10.19 -12.62
N THR A 88 -18.12 -11.13 -11.67
CA THR A 88 -18.75 -10.89 -10.36
C THR A 88 -17.83 -9.96 -9.58
N SER A 89 -18.19 -8.68 -9.50
CA SER A 89 -17.55 -7.81 -8.49
C SER A 89 -17.78 -8.47 -7.14
N ALA A 90 -16.72 -8.88 -6.45
CA ALA A 90 -16.83 -9.28 -5.06
C ALA A 90 -17.48 -8.09 -4.33
N SER A 91 -18.72 -8.26 -3.88
CA SER A 91 -19.42 -7.21 -3.17
C SER A 91 -18.57 -6.90 -1.96
N ILE A 92 -17.95 -5.72 -1.92
CA ILE A 92 -17.42 -5.18 -0.67
C ILE A 92 -18.68 -4.84 0.12
N ALA A 93 -19.22 -5.84 0.82
CA ALA A 93 -20.36 -5.67 1.70
C ALA A 93 -20.00 -4.49 2.60
N ALA A 94 -20.77 -3.41 2.45
CA ALA A 94 -20.57 -2.16 3.16
C ALA A 94 -20.38 -2.50 4.64
N THR A 95 -19.15 -2.35 5.14
CA THR A 95 -18.89 -2.46 6.57
C THR A 95 -19.52 -1.22 7.18
N ALA A 96 -20.80 -1.34 7.52
CA ALA A 96 -21.52 -0.31 8.25
C ALA A 96 -20.74 0.00 9.53
N PRO A 97 -20.45 1.27 9.85
CA PRO A 97 -19.79 1.59 11.10
C PRO A 97 -20.74 1.23 12.24
N THR A 98 -20.40 0.18 13.00
CA THR A 98 -21.08 -0.18 14.23
C THR A 98 -20.96 1.00 15.20
N ARG A 99 -22.02 1.81 15.26
CA ARG A 99 -22.20 2.92 16.21
C ARG A 99 -22.22 2.34 17.63
N ARG A 100 -21.04 2.21 18.25
CA ARG A 100 -20.92 1.90 19.69
C ARG A 100 -21.67 2.98 20.45
N LYS A 101 -22.83 2.63 21.01
CA LYS A 101 -23.52 3.46 22.01
C LYS A 101 -22.55 3.66 23.16
N ALA A 102 -22.14 4.90 23.38
CA ALA A 102 -21.44 5.31 24.57
C ALA A 102 -22.35 5.02 25.77
N ARG A 103 -21.87 4.14 26.64
CA ARG A 103 -22.41 3.92 27.98
C ARG A 103 -22.23 5.22 28.74
N ARG A 104 -23.32 5.97 28.96
CA ARG A 104 -23.39 7.00 29.99
C ARG A 104 -23.94 6.34 31.24
N GLU A 105 -23.11 6.46 32.28
CA GLU A 105 -23.43 6.56 33.71
C GLU A 105 -24.14 5.36 34.36
#